data_AF-A0A535QCA0-F1
#
_entry.id   AF-A0A535QCA0-F1
#
_cell.length_a   1.000
_cell.length_b   1.000
_cell.length_c   1.000
_cell.angle_alpha   90.00
_cell.angle_beta   90.00
_cell.angle_gamma   90.00
#
_symmetry.space_group_name_H-M   'P 1'
#
loop_
_entity.id
_entity.type
_entity.pdbx_description
1 polymer ?
#
loop_
_entity_poly.entity_id
_entity_poly.type
_entity_poly.pdbx_seq_one_letter_code
_entity_poly.pdbx_strand_id
1 'polypeptide(L)'
;MCWAFMRWAPPLADSSKPSSFRRVPMRRRKTGQSAPMPGCSAPARTRIRMIWTDYLFEPIESFRAFNYLKSLDPRWPVSVAVADVGHQIAQNKPDTWHRLNVRAWGFVQSNINGAHDRQTHVYSEPTICANDTDTDQNLTAAQQLEGRTPEDLSHGTMTINYPGADSFTELSGTGDPDGLATDPLTPEIVPGSAVPPPCRVSGAATFSGRYSALSETVDRHVLYVGLGDVQVDYVQTGVTAQLDARVWDVAPNGTAILVTRGTYRIDPAKGDIGGTLRLPLFGNQWNIELGHRIRIDLSEVDTPYLVPGKTPNTLNISDIRLVLPTREATTLTFAGSQTSA
;
A
#
# COMPACT_ATOMS: atom_id res chain seq x y z
N MET A 1 -19.47 -27.16 -3.57
CA MET A 1 -18.69 -26.32 -2.64
C MET A 1 -17.70 -25.49 -3.44
N CYS A 2 -17.97 -24.20 -3.64
CA CYS A 2 -17.02 -23.29 -4.28
C CYS A 2 -16.22 -22.58 -3.18
N TRP A 3 -14.90 -22.68 -3.26
CA TRP A 3 -13.98 -22.04 -2.34
C TRP A 3 -13.11 -21.08 -3.15
N ALA A 4 -12.88 -19.88 -2.63
CA ALA A 4 -11.78 -19.03 -3.07
C ALA A 4 -10.77 -18.96 -1.92
N PHE A 5 -9.70 -19.74 -2.03
CA PHE A 5 -8.47 -19.52 -1.28
C PHE A 5 -7.50 -18.81 -2.22
N MET A 6 -7.14 -17.57 -1.93
CA MET A 6 -5.87 -17.03 -2.47
C MET A 6 -4.75 -17.66 -1.64
N ARG A 7 -4.30 -18.83 -2.12
CA ARG A 7 -3.07 -19.48 -1.67
C ARG A 7 -2.09 -19.31 -2.83
N TRP A 8 -1.07 -18.48 -2.66
CA TRP A 8 0.05 -18.48 -3.59
C TRP A 8 1.25 -19.10 -2.87
N ALA A 9 1.77 -20.19 -3.43
CA ALA A 9 3.05 -20.77 -3.08
C ALA A 9 3.94 -20.61 -4.33
N PRO A 10 5.20 -20.18 -4.21
CA PRO A 10 6.07 -20.04 -5.36
C PRO A 10 6.35 -21.42 -5.99
N PRO A 11 6.42 -21.53 -7.33
CA PRO A 11 6.80 -22.79 -7.97
C PRO A 11 8.29 -23.06 -7.73
N LEU A 12 8.59 -24.20 -7.12
CA LEU A 12 9.89 -24.85 -7.22
C LEU A 12 10.12 -25.21 -8.70
N ALA A 13 11.16 -24.63 -9.29
CA ALA A 13 11.61 -25.00 -10.63
C ALA A 13 12.30 -26.37 -10.56
N ASP A 14 11.77 -27.35 -11.29
CA ASP A 14 12.55 -28.51 -11.71
C ASP A 14 12.58 -28.59 -13.24
N SER A 15 13.79 -28.78 -13.73
CA SER A 15 14.22 -28.73 -15.12
C SER A 15 14.24 -30.13 -15.72
N SER A 16 13.39 -30.42 -16.70
CA SER A 16 13.72 -31.33 -17.83
C SER A 16 12.63 -31.41 -18.92
N LYS A 17 13.10 -31.10 -20.15
CA LYS A 17 12.58 -31.18 -21.55
C LYS A 17 11.66 -32.39 -21.94
N PRO A 18 11.19 -32.54 -23.22
CA PRO A 18 10.41 -31.63 -24.10
C PRO A 18 9.27 -32.32 -24.92
N SER A 19 8.53 -31.50 -25.69
CA SER A 19 7.83 -31.79 -26.98
C SER A 19 6.40 -32.40 -27.02
N SER A 20 5.43 -31.60 -27.46
CA SER A 20 4.79 -31.69 -28.80
C SER A 20 3.44 -30.93 -28.82
N PHE A 21 3.31 -29.97 -29.75
CA PHE A 21 2.11 -29.16 -29.96
C PHE A 21 1.21 -29.82 -31.02
N ARG A 22 -0.08 -30.02 -30.71
CA ARG A 22 -1.15 -30.14 -31.71
C ARG A 22 -2.20 -29.04 -31.48
N ARG A 23 -2.50 -28.29 -32.54
CA ARG A 23 -3.54 -27.24 -32.59
C ARG A 23 -4.92 -27.87 -32.74
N VAL A 24 -5.91 -27.37 -31.99
CA VAL A 24 -7.35 -27.56 -32.24
C VAL A 24 -7.98 -26.17 -32.38
N PRO A 25 -8.86 -25.91 -33.36
CA PRO A 25 -9.31 -24.56 -33.69
C PRO A 25 -10.43 -24.08 -32.75
N MET A 26 -10.33 -22.83 -32.31
CA MET A 26 -11.28 -22.15 -31.43
C MET A 26 -12.46 -21.60 -32.26
N ARG A 27 -13.67 -22.15 -32.06
CA ARG A 27 -14.92 -21.54 -32.55
C ARG A 27 -15.32 -20.39 -31.62
N ARG A 28 -15.49 -19.20 -32.17
CA ARG A 28 -16.10 -18.03 -31.48
C ARG A 28 -17.57 -18.31 -31.17
N ARG A 29 -17.98 -18.14 -29.92
CA ARG A 29 -19.36 -17.75 -29.55
C ARG A 29 -19.30 -16.60 -28.54
N LYS A 30 -19.83 -15.45 -28.97
CA LYS A 30 -20.33 -14.39 -28.10
C LYS A 30 -21.62 -14.89 -27.45
N THR A 31 -21.73 -14.80 -26.13
CA THR A 31 -22.99 -14.55 -25.41
C THR A 31 -22.64 -14.10 -24.00
N GLY A 32 -22.89 -12.81 -23.71
CA GLY A 32 -23.11 -12.37 -22.35
C GLY A 32 -24.48 -12.87 -21.90
N GLN A 33 -24.50 -13.63 -20.82
CA GLN A 33 -25.66 -13.89 -19.96
C GLN A 33 -25.16 -14.71 -18.77
N SER A 34 -25.29 -14.16 -17.57
CA SER A 34 -25.13 -14.84 -16.31
C SER A 34 -26.20 -15.91 -16.17
N ALA A 35 -25.83 -17.18 -16.39
CA ALA A 35 -26.67 -18.31 -16.01
C ALA A 35 -26.33 -18.71 -14.55
N PRO A 36 -27.30 -18.75 -13.63
CA PRO A 36 -27.06 -19.26 -12.29
C PRO A 36 -26.86 -20.79 -12.35
N MET A 37 -25.84 -21.29 -11.66
CA MET A 37 -25.64 -22.74 -11.51
C MET A 37 -26.72 -23.33 -10.59
N PRO A 38 -27.42 -24.40 -10.98
CA PRO A 38 -28.45 -25.01 -10.14
C PRO A 38 -27.82 -25.68 -8.91
N GLY A 39 -28.34 -25.35 -7.72
CA GLY A 39 -28.04 -26.09 -6.48
C GLY A 39 -27.04 -25.46 -5.49
N CYS A 40 -26.58 -24.23 -5.70
CA CYS A 40 -25.78 -23.49 -4.71
C CYS A 40 -26.53 -22.24 -4.23
N SER A 41 -27.30 -22.35 -3.15
CA SER A 41 -27.98 -21.21 -2.49
C SER A 41 -27.16 -20.60 -1.34
N ALA A 42 -25.99 -21.15 -1.01
CA ALA A 42 -25.10 -20.57 -0.01
C ALA A 42 -23.96 -19.80 -0.71
N PRO A 43 -23.81 -18.48 -0.48
CA PRO A 43 -22.68 -17.74 -1.01
C PRO A 43 -21.37 -18.28 -0.42
N ALA A 44 -20.37 -18.49 -1.27
CA ALA A 44 -19.01 -18.76 -0.82
C ALA A 44 -18.50 -17.58 0.01
N ARG A 45 -17.98 -17.84 1.22
CA ARG A 45 -17.57 -16.83 2.20
C ARG A 45 -16.05 -16.86 2.38
N THR A 46 -15.43 -15.68 2.48
CA THR A 46 -13.99 -15.47 2.27
C THR A 46 -13.35 -14.87 3.51
N ARG A 47 -12.18 -15.39 3.91
CA ARG A 47 -11.25 -14.65 4.76
C ARG A 47 -10.21 -13.97 3.87
N ILE A 48 -9.95 -12.70 4.10
CA ILE A 48 -8.98 -11.95 3.32
C ILE A 48 -7.81 -11.61 4.24
N ARG A 49 -6.58 -11.96 3.83
CA ARG A 49 -5.36 -11.53 4.49
C ARG A 49 -4.58 -10.71 3.47
N MET A 50 -4.34 -9.44 3.77
CA MET A 50 -3.31 -8.64 3.12
C MET A 50 -2.61 -7.81 4.18
N ILE A 51 -1.56 -7.09 3.81
CA ILE A 51 -0.48 -6.78 4.73
C ILE A 51 0.08 -5.39 4.45
N TRP A 52 0.47 -4.63 5.48
CA TRP A 52 0.89 -3.23 5.31
C TRP A 52 2.15 -3.09 4.46
N THR A 53 3.10 -4.02 4.61
CA THR A 53 4.41 -3.99 3.97
C THR A 53 4.52 -4.87 2.73
N ASP A 54 3.38 -5.25 2.13
CA ASP A 54 3.33 -6.00 0.87
C ASP A 54 2.89 -5.09 -0.30
N TYR A 55 3.86 -4.52 -1.01
CA TYR A 55 3.59 -3.68 -2.19
C TYR A 55 3.36 -4.47 -3.48
N LEU A 56 3.28 -5.81 -3.43
CA LEU A 56 2.76 -6.61 -4.55
C LEU A 56 1.25 -6.88 -4.41
N PHE A 57 0.77 -6.88 -3.16
CA PHE A 57 -0.63 -7.14 -2.81
C PHE A 57 -1.07 -6.16 -1.74
N GLU A 58 -1.33 -4.94 -2.17
CA GLU A 58 -1.54 -3.80 -1.29
C GLU A 58 -2.83 -3.98 -0.46
N PRO A 59 -2.84 -3.51 0.81
CA PRO A 59 -3.97 -3.75 1.71
C PRO A 59 -5.26 -3.06 1.25
N ILE A 60 -5.17 -2.06 0.36
CA ILE A 60 -6.34 -1.42 -0.27
C ILE A 60 -7.26 -2.43 -0.96
N GLU A 61 -6.73 -3.44 -1.65
CA GLU A 61 -7.56 -4.43 -2.34
C GLU A 61 -8.35 -5.30 -1.35
N SER A 62 -7.78 -5.56 -0.18
CA SER A 62 -8.48 -6.24 0.91
C SER A 62 -9.56 -5.41 1.55
N PHE A 63 -9.29 -4.13 1.82
CA PHE A 63 -10.31 -3.23 2.37
C PHE A 63 -11.46 -3.02 1.39
N ARG A 64 -11.17 -2.89 0.08
CA ARG A 64 -12.19 -2.82 -0.97
C ARG A 64 -13.07 -4.06 -0.99
N ALA A 65 -12.48 -5.25 -0.98
CA ALA A 65 -13.22 -6.51 -0.97
C ALA A 65 -14.03 -6.70 0.33
N PHE A 66 -13.47 -6.32 1.49
CA PHE A 66 -14.18 -6.32 2.77
C PHE A 66 -15.40 -5.39 2.72
N ASN A 67 -15.19 -4.13 2.32
CA ASN A 67 -16.26 -3.12 2.25
C ASN A 67 -17.34 -3.51 1.24
N TYR A 68 -16.96 -4.11 0.10
CA TYR A 68 -17.92 -4.65 -0.87
C TYR A 68 -18.77 -5.78 -0.27
N LEU A 69 -18.16 -6.76 0.38
CA LEU A 69 -18.90 -7.88 0.96
C LEU A 69 -19.81 -7.42 2.12
N LYS A 70 -19.35 -6.46 2.93
CA LYS A 70 -20.12 -5.86 4.02
C LYS A 70 -21.27 -4.97 3.53
N SER A 71 -21.15 -4.36 2.35
CA SER A 71 -22.25 -3.58 1.77
C SER A 71 -23.37 -4.47 1.22
N LEU A 72 -23.05 -5.70 0.80
CA LEU A 72 -24.04 -6.70 0.41
C LEU A 72 -24.77 -7.30 1.62
N ASP A 73 -24.03 -7.60 2.69
CA ASP A 73 -24.57 -8.06 3.97
C ASP A 73 -23.65 -7.62 5.12
N PRO A 74 -24.10 -6.76 6.05
CA PRO A 74 -23.30 -6.35 7.21
C PRO A 74 -22.81 -7.51 8.07
N ARG A 75 -23.53 -8.64 8.05
CA ARG A 75 -23.16 -9.88 8.76
C ARG A 75 -22.42 -10.89 7.87
N TRP A 76 -22.00 -10.50 6.67
CA TRP A 76 -21.15 -11.34 5.84
C TRP A 76 -19.90 -11.72 6.64
N PRO A 77 -19.58 -13.01 6.80
CA PRO A 77 -18.45 -13.45 7.62
C PRO A 77 -17.17 -13.31 6.81
N VAL A 78 -16.68 -12.08 6.73
CA VAL A 78 -15.38 -11.70 6.15
C VAL A 78 -14.57 -10.98 7.21
N SER A 79 -13.31 -11.34 7.39
CA SER A 79 -12.40 -10.65 8.31
C SER A 79 -11.12 -10.31 7.57
N VAL A 80 -10.54 -9.16 7.91
CA VAL A 80 -9.25 -8.67 7.42
C VAL A 80 -8.28 -8.60 8.59
N ALA A 81 -7.03 -8.99 8.35
CA ALA A 81 -5.94 -8.80 9.29
C ALA A 81 -4.74 -8.30 8.50
N VAL A 82 -4.23 -7.13 8.86
CA VAL A 82 -3.07 -6.42 8.27
C VAL A 82 -1.96 -6.27 9.31
N ALA A 83 -0.70 -6.41 8.92
CA ALA A 83 0.44 -6.38 9.83
C ALA A 83 1.74 -6.10 9.05
N ASP A 84 2.90 -6.33 9.67
CA ASP A 84 4.22 -6.25 9.03
C ASP A 84 4.72 -7.61 8.52
N VAL A 85 4.06 -8.15 7.50
CA VAL A 85 4.41 -9.43 6.85
C VAL A 85 4.34 -9.29 5.31
N GLY A 86 4.79 -10.29 4.55
CA GLY A 86 4.65 -10.29 3.09
C GLY A 86 5.98 -10.20 2.35
N HIS A 87 5.97 -9.61 1.16
CA HIS A 87 7.15 -9.55 0.29
C HIS A 87 8.23 -8.58 0.82
N GLN A 88 9.39 -8.54 0.15
CA GLN A 88 10.76 -8.26 0.65
C GLN A 88 11.00 -6.97 1.47
N ILE A 89 10.01 -6.12 1.65
CA ILE A 89 10.05 -4.93 2.52
C ILE A 89 9.63 -5.28 3.95
N ALA A 90 8.74 -6.25 4.09
CA ALA A 90 8.18 -6.69 5.34
C ALA A 90 9.20 -7.40 6.24
N GLN A 91 9.04 -7.21 7.54
CA GLN A 91 9.93 -7.82 8.54
C GLN A 91 9.65 -9.29 8.78
N ASN A 92 8.42 -9.75 8.49
CA ASN A 92 8.05 -11.16 8.55
C ASN A 92 8.38 -11.83 9.89
N LYS A 93 8.21 -11.11 11.00
CA LYS A 93 8.58 -11.65 12.31
C LYS A 93 7.73 -12.87 12.70
N PRO A 94 8.34 -13.89 13.35
CA PRO A 94 7.65 -15.15 13.63
C PRO A 94 6.36 -14.99 14.44
N ASP A 95 6.33 -14.11 15.45
CA ASP A 95 5.16 -13.99 16.33
C ASP A 95 3.99 -13.25 15.67
N THR A 96 4.26 -12.26 14.81
CA THR A 96 3.25 -11.66 13.94
C THR A 96 2.64 -12.72 13.01
N TRP A 97 3.46 -13.55 12.37
CA TRP A 97 2.96 -14.69 11.58
C TRP A 97 2.13 -15.65 12.42
N HIS A 98 2.58 -15.98 13.63
CA HIS A 98 1.88 -16.87 14.54
C HIS A 98 0.49 -16.31 14.90
N ARG A 99 0.39 -15.05 15.33
CA ARG A 99 -0.90 -14.41 15.65
C ARG A 99 -1.84 -14.37 14.46
N LEU A 100 -1.36 -13.99 13.29
CA LEU A 100 -2.18 -13.98 12.07
C LEU A 100 -2.68 -15.39 11.71
N ASN A 101 -1.85 -16.41 11.92
CA ASN A 101 -2.20 -17.82 11.69
C ASN A 101 -3.22 -18.34 12.70
N VAL A 102 -3.07 -18.03 13.99
CA VAL A 102 -4.07 -18.36 15.02
C VAL A 102 -5.42 -17.75 14.66
N ARG A 103 -5.45 -16.47 14.27
CA ARG A 103 -6.69 -15.80 13.82
C ARG A 103 -7.28 -16.42 12.55
N ALA A 104 -6.43 -16.83 11.60
CA ALA A 104 -6.86 -17.51 10.37
C ALA A 104 -7.50 -18.86 10.67
N TRP A 105 -6.82 -19.64 11.50
CA TRP A 105 -7.26 -20.94 11.91
C TRP A 105 -8.58 -20.87 12.67
N GLY A 106 -8.71 -19.95 13.63
CA GLY A 106 -9.97 -19.75 14.35
C GLY A 106 -11.14 -19.36 13.43
N PHE A 107 -10.90 -18.53 12.42
CA PHE A 107 -11.92 -18.21 11.41
C PHE A 107 -12.33 -19.46 10.62
N VAL A 108 -11.37 -20.24 10.12
CA VAL A 108 -11.64 -21.47 9.37
C VAL A 108 -12.41 -22.46 10.24
N GLN A 109 -11.95 -22.75 11.46
CA GLN A 109 -12.63 -23.66 12.38
C GLN A 109 -14.08 -23.24 12.64
N SER A 110 -14.35 -21.94 12.78
CA SER A 110 -15.73 -21.47 12.99
C SER A 110 -16.64 -21.61 11.77
N ASN A 111 -16.10 -21.74 10.56
CA ASN A 111 -16.89 -21.78 9.31
C ASN A 111 -16.77 -23.09 8.53
N ILE A 112 -15.88 -24.00 8.92
CA ILE A 112 -15.55 -25.21 8.13
C ILE A 112 -16.74 -26.16 7.98
N ASN A 113 -17.63 -26.21 8.98
CA ASN A 113 -18.83 -27.06 8.98
C ASN A 113 -20.08 -26.35 8.44
N GLY A 114 -19.92 -25.15 7.90
CA GLY A 114 -21.03 -24.30 7.47
C GLY A 114 -20.78 -22.86 7.88
N ALA A 115 -20.63 -22.01 6.88
CA ALA A 115 -20.49 -20.59 7.13
C ALA A 115 -21.84 -20.00 7.57
N HIS A 116 -21.80 -19.08 8.53
CA HIS A 116 -22.99 -18.50 9.15
C HIS A 116 -22.78 -17.00 9.35
N ASP A 117 -23.87 -16.26 9.50
CA ASP A 117 -23.81 -14.80 9.61
C ASP A 117 -23.11 -14.40 10.90
N ARG A 118 -22.08 -13.57 10.77
CA ARG A 118 -21.20 -13.24 11.88
C ARG A 118 -20.73 -11.79 11.77
N GLN A 119 -20.76 -11.11 12.91
CA GLN A 119 -20.00 -9.88 13.07
C GLN A 119 -18.52 -10.24 13.19
N THR A 120 -17.74 -9.72 12.27
CA THR A 120 -16.32 -9.99 12.09
C THR A 120 -15.57 -8.68 12.20
N HIS A 121 -14.29 -8.76 12.53
CA HIS A 121 -13.45 -7.60 12.82
C HIS A 121 -12.35 -7.44 11.79
N VAL A 122 -11.84 -6.21 11.71
CA VAL A 122 -10.56 -5.86 11.11
C VAL A 122 -9.52 -5.84 12.24
N TYR A 123 -8.36 -6.43 11.98
CA TYR A 123 -7.23 -6.47 12.90
C TYR A 123 -6.01 -5.79 12.25
N SER A 124 -5.23 -5.08 13.04
CA SER A 124 -4.01 -4.41 12.58
C SER A 124 -2.87 -4.51 13.59
N GLU A 125 -1.65 -4.75 13.10
CA GLU A 125 -0.38 -4.58 13.84
C GLU A 125 0.49 -3.54 13.10
N PRO A 126 1.34 -2.78 13.82
CA PRO A 126 2.20 -1.79 13.20
C PRO A 126 3.34 -2.43 12.41
N THR A 127 3.83 -1.69 11.42
CA THR A 127 5.18 -1.88 10.87
C THR A 127 6.20 -1.37 11.86
N ILE A 128 7.22 -2.18 12.15
CA ILE A 128 8.29 -1.80 13.10
C ILE A 128 9.64 -2.20 12.51
N CYS A 129 10.51 -1.23 12.32
CA CYS A 129 11.80 -1.44 11.65
C CYS A 129 12.94 -1.94 12.54
N ALA A 130 12.72 -2.07 13.85
CA ALA A 130 13.71 -2.63 14.75
C ALA A 130 13.98 -4.08 14.38
N ASN A 131 15.06 -4.32 13.63
CA ASN A 131 15.59 -5.67 13.42
C ASN A 131 16.42 -6.08 14.63
N ASP A 132 15.75 -6.20 15.76
CA ASP A 132 16.31 -6.75 16.99
C ASP A 132 16.14 -8.28 17.01
N THR A 133 16.76 -8.93 18.00
CA THR A 133 16.58 -10.36 18.24
C THR A 133 15.20 -10.70 18.82
N ASP A 134 14.29 -9.72 18.93
CA ASP A 134 12.96 -9.91 19.50
C ASP A 134 12.01 -10.49 18.45
N THR A 135 11.45 -11.65 18.77
CA THR A 135 10.49 -12.37 17.95
C THR A 135 9.15 -11.65 17.83
N ASP A 136 8.84 -10.74 18.77
CA ASP A 136 7.57 -10.00 18.88
C ASP A 136 7.70 -8.46 18.83
N GLN A 137 8.89 -7.90 18.62
CA GLN A 137 9.14 -6.43 18.61
C GLN A 137 8.71 -5.69 19.90
N ASN A 138 8.51 -6.38 21.03
CA ASN A 138 7.81 -5.86 22.21
C ASN A 138 6.44 -5.24 21.87
N LEU A 139 5.70 -5.82 20.92
CA LEU A 139 4.38 -5.34 20.52
C LEU A 139 3.45 -5.24 21.72
N THR A 140 3.06 -4.01 22.05
CA THR A 140 2.14 -3.76 23.14
C THR A 140 0.71 -4.08 22.71
N ALA A 141 -0.16 -4.39 23.67
CA ALA A 141 -1.59 -4.56 23.41
C ALA A 141 -2.22 -3.29 22.78
N ALA A 142 -1.67 -2.09 23.08
CA ALA A 142 -2.13 -0.84 22.51
C ALA A 142 -1.82 -0.70 21.01
N GLN A 143 -0.82 -1.42 20.51
CA GLN A 143 -0.44 -1.46 19.09
C GLN A 143 -1.20 -2.54 18.32
N GLN A 144 -1.83 -3.48 19.00
CA GLN A 144 -2.67 -4.50 18.36
C GLN A 144 -4.10 -3.98 18.26
N LEU A 145 -4.44 -3.41 17.10
CA LEU A 145 -5.70 -2.71 16.89
C LEU A 145 -6.79 -3.66 16.37
N GLU A 146 -8.02 -3.44 16.84
CA GLU A 146 -9.23 -4.07 16.32
C GLU A 146 -10.31 -3.03 16.03
N GLY A 147 -11.07 -3.25 14.96
CA GLY A 147 -12.19 -2.42 14.52
C GLY A 147 -13.30 -3.27 13.88
N ARG A 148 -14.51 -2.72 13.72
CA ARG A 148 -15.58 -3.40 12.96
C ARG A 148 -15.46 -3.13 11.47
N THR A 149 -14.89 -1.99 11.10
CA THR A 149 -14.52 -1.64 9.73
C THR A 149 -13.07 -1.14 9.67
N PRO A 150 -12.46 -1.01 8.48
CA PRO A 150 -11.13 -0.40 8.37
C PRO A 150 -11.07 1.01 8.96
N GLU A 151 -12.15 1.79 8.81
CA GLU A 151 -12.25 3.17 9.30
C GLU A 151 -12.28 3.23 10.84
N ASP A 152 -12.76 2.17 11.53
CA ASP A 152 -12.74 2.09 12.99
C ASP A 152 -11.32 2.00 13.58
N LEU A 153 -10.29 1.74 12.76
CA LEU A 153 -8.90 1.68 13.22
C LEU A 153 -8.36 3.08 13.55
N SER A 154 -8.83 4.13 12.88
CA SER A 154 -8.37 5.51 13.03
C SER A 154 -9.49 6.44 13.51
N HIS A 155 -9.25 7.27 14.53
CA HIS A 155 -10.26 8.18 15.08
C HIS A 155 -9.93 9.67 14.89
N GLY A 156 -8.78 9.97 14.28
CA GLY A 156 -8.35 11.33 13.99
C GLY A 156 -7.58 11.45 12.69
N THR A 157 -6.94 12.60 12.49
CA THR A 157 -6.24 12.93 11.26
C THR A 157 -5.00 13.77 11.54
N MET A 158 -3.90 13.46 10.85
CA MET A 158 -2.71 14.29 10.77
C MET A 158 -2.62 14.88 9.37
N THR A 159 -2.66 16.20 9.27
CA THR A 159 -2.55 16.93 8.01
C THR A 159 -1.24 17.71 7.97
N ILE A 160 -0.53 17.64 6.85
CA ILE A 160 0.69 18.43 6.62
C ILE A 160 0.51 19.23 5.35
N ASN A 161 0.64 20.55 5.44
CA ASN A 161 0.55 21.44 4.28
C ASN A 161 1.97 21.77 3.79
N TYR A 162 2.29 21.37 2.57
CA TYR A 162 3.60 21.61 1.98
C TYR A 162 3.52 22.76 0.97
N PRO A 163 4.38 23.79 1.10
CA PRO A 163 4.36 24.94 0.21
C PRO A 163 5.03 24.62 -1.12
N GLY A 164 4.80 25.49 -2.10
CA GLY A 164 5.47 25.45 -3.39
C GLY A 164 4.65 24.81 -4.49
N ALA A 165 5.25 24.77 -5.66
CA ALA A 165 4.73 24.17 -6.87
C ALA A 165 5.89 23.52 -7.62
N ASP A 166 5.59 22.56 -8.49
CA ASP A 166 6.60 21.94 -9.34
C ASP A 166 6.01 21.62 -10.72
N SER A 167 6.90 21.41 -11.69
CA SER A 167 6.54 21.04 -13.05
C SER A 167 7.36 19.85 -13.48
N PHE A 168 6.66 18.78 -13.83
CA PHE A 168 7.23 17.55 -14.32
C PHE A 168 6.99 17.42 -15.81
N THR A 169 7.91 16.70 -16.46
CA THR A 169 7.74 16.22 -17.83
C THR A 169 7.96 14.72 -17.82
N GLU A 170 7.61 14.05 -18.92
CA GLU A 170 7.90 12.62 -19.07
C GLU A 170 9.35 12.29 -18.65
N LEU A 171 9.49 11.37 -17.69
CA LEU A 171 10.77 10.94 -17.11
C LEU A 171 11.60 12.07 -16.45
N SER A 172 11.00 13.17 -16.01
CA SER A 172 11.74 14.29 -15.42
C SER A 172 12.61 13.83 -14.25
N GLY A 173 13.92 14.12 -14.35
CA GLY A 173 14.95 13.69 -13.40
C GLY A 173 15.79 12.48 -13.80
N THR A 174 15.40 11.74 -14.85
CA THR A 174 16.01 10.48 -15.36
C THR A 174 16.89 9.72 -14.37
N GLY A 175 16.24 8.85 -13.60
CA GLY A 175 16.81 8.09 -12.52
C GLY A 175 15.88 8.15 -11.32
N ASP A 176 16.09 7.26 -10.37
CA ASP A 176 15.42 7.31 -9.09
C ASP A 176 16.43 6.89 -8.03
N PRO A 177 16.98 7.82 -7.22
CA PRO A 177 17.98 7.49 -6.22
C PRO A 177 17.42 6.56 -5.13
N ASP A 178 16.10 6.47 -4.98
CA ASP A 178 15.41 5.61 -4.04
C ASP A 178 14.83 4.34 -4.70
N GLY A 179 14.92 4.24 -6.02
CA GLY A 179 14.25 3.21 -6.82
C GLY A 179 14.60 1.79 -6.40
N LEU A 180 15.86 1.39 -6.60
CA LEU A 180 16.36 0.06 -6.20
C LEU A 180 16.27 -0.17 -4.68
N ALA A 181 16.53 0.88 -3.89
CA ALA A 181 16.50 0.79 -2.43
C ALA A 181 15.09 0.52 -1.89
N THR A 182 14.05 0.93 -2.63
CA THR A 182 12.67 0.81 -2.17
C THR A 182 11.84 -0.20 -2.95
N ASP A 183 12.39 -0.84 -3.97
CA ASP A 183 11.68 -1.83 -4.78
C ASP A 183 11.34 -3.10 -3.96
N PRO A 184 10.10 -3.62 -4.08
CA PRO A 184 9.65 -4.80 -3.33
C PRO A 184 10.15 -6.14 -3.89
N LEU A 185 10.82 -6.13 -5.05
CA LEU A 185 11.29 -7.32 -5.75
C LEU A 185 12.82 -7.38 -5.89
N THR A 186 13.56 -6.38 -5.39
CA THR A 186 15.02 -6.35 -5.49
C THR A 186 15.61 -7.25 -4.40
N PRO A 187 16.40 -8.29 -4.74
CA PRO A 187 17.15 -8.44 -6.01
C PRO A 187 16.60 -9.46 -7.03
N GLU A 188 15.42 -10.05 -6.82
CA GLU A 188 14.83 -11.05 -7.74
C GLU A 188 14.73 -10.57 -9.18
N ILE A 189 14.39 -9.29 -9.40
CA ILE A 189 14.24 -8.71 -10.74
C ILE A 189 15.50 -8.04 -11.30
N VAL A 190 16.51 -7.78 -10.44
CA VAL A 190 17.79 -7.16 -10.85
C VAL A 190 18.95 -8.07 -10.41
N PRO A 191 19.38 -9.03 -11.25
CA PRO A 191 20.47 -9.94 -10.89
C PRO A 191 21.74 -9.20 -10.46
N GLY A 192 22.30 -9.59 -9.31
CA GLY A 192 23.53 -9.01 -8.76
C GLY A 192 23.34 -7.72 -7.95
N SER A 193 22.10 -7.23 -7.81
CA SER A 193 21.80 -6.14 -6.87
C SER A 193 21.86 -6.62 -5.42
N ALA A 194 22.24 -5.72 -4.50
CA ALA A 194 22.25 -6.01 -3.08
C ALA A 194 20.81 -6.21 -2.58
N VAL A 195 20.62 -7.16 -1.65
CA VAL A 195 19.35 -7.27 -0.91
C VAL A 195 19.20 -6.00 -0.08
N PRO A 196 18.17 -5.16 -0.32
CA PRO A 196 18.01 -3.96 0.48
C PRO A 196 17.67 -4.33 1.92
N PRO A 197 18.06 -3.51 2.91
CA PRO A 197 17.81 -3.82 4.30
C PRO A 197 16.30 -3.93 4.59
N PRO A 198 15.91 -4.71 5.60
CA PRO A 198 14.57 -4.63 6.17
C PRO A 198 14.25 -3.18 6.54
N CYS A 199 13.06 -2.70 6.17
CA CYS A 199 12.71 -1.28 6.11
C CYS A 199 13.60 -0.44 5.18
N ARG A 200 12.95 0.18 4.18
CA ARG A 200 13.66 0.84 3.09
C ARG A 200 14.07 2.24 3.50
N VAL A 201 15.36 2.54 3.34
CA VAL A 201 15.94 3.84 3.63
C VAL A 201 16.16 4.61 2.33
N SER A 202 15.90 5.91 2.36
CA SER A 202 16.14 6.77 1.21
C SER A 202 17.63 6.90 0.91
N GLY A 203 17.99 6.84 -0.37
CA GLY A 203 19.33 7.12 -0.89
C GLY A 203 19.60 8.61 -1.11
N ALA A 204 18.58 9.46 -1.27
CA ALA A 204 18.75 10.91 -1.42
C ALA A 204 17.55 11.70 -0.87
N ALA A 205 17.82 12.77 -0.13
CA ALA A 205 16.78 13.65 0.41
C ALA A 205 16.07 14.48 -0.66
N THR A 206 16.79 14.86 -1.72
CA THR A 206 16.32 15.66 -2.84
C THR A 206 16.88 15.11 -4.15
N PHE A 207 16.19 15.36 -5.26
CA PHE A 207 16.63 14.93 -6.58
C PHE A 207 16.02 15.83 -7.66
N SER A 208 16.74 16.04 -8.77
CA SER A 208 16.20 16.81 -9.90
C SER A 208 14.99 16.08 -10.49
N GLY A 209 13.93 16.82 -10.85
CA GLY A 209 12.68 16.23 -11.38
C GLY A 209 11.80 15.55 -10.34
N ARG A 210 12.06 15.79 -9.05
CA ARG A 210 11.27 15.30 -7.92
C ARG A 210 10.99 16.44 -6.96
N TYR A 211 9.71 16.74 -6.74
CA TYR A 211 9.32 17.62 -5.66
C TYR A 211 9.60 16.91 -4.34
N SER A 212 10.36 17.53 -3.44
CA SER A 212 10.63 17.00 -2.11
C SER A 212 10.34 18.09 -1.06
N ALA A 213 9.60 17.74 -0.02
CA ALA A 213 9.28 18.67 1.06
C ALA A 213 9.20 17.96 2.41
N LEU A 214 9.49 18.69 3.48
CA LEU A 214 9.64 18.14 4.83
C LEU A 214 8.78 18.91 5.82
N SER A 215 8.05 18.20 6.69
CA SER A 215 7.22 18.83 7.73
C SER A 215 8.08 19.58 8.74
N GLU A 216 7.49 20.39 9.60
CA GLU A 216 8.11 20.76 10.88
C GLU A 216 8.30 19.52 11.77
N THR A 217 9.06 19.67 12.84
CA THR A 217 9.29 18.59 13.80
C THR A 217 7.98 18.22 14.51
N VAL A 218 7.67 16.93 14.53
CA VAL A 218 6.52 16.41 15.26
C VAL A 218 6.82 16.49 16.75
N ASP A 219 5.93 17.15 17.51
CA ASP A 219 6.08 17.48 18.93
C ASP A 219 5.51 16.41 19.87
N ARG A 220 5.11 15.26 19.34
CA ARG A 220 4.47 14.15 20.07
C ARG A 220 4.58 12.84 19.31
N HIS A 221 4.29 11.72 19.97
CA HIS A 221 4.07 10.45 19.28
C HIS A 221 2.72 10.50 18.54
N VAL A 222 2.68 9.97 17.32
CA VAL A 222 1.46 9.86 16.52
C VAL A 222 1.39 8.48 15.89
N LEU A 223 0.32 7.72 16.17
CA LEU A 223 0.09 6.45 15.53
C LEU A 223 -0.75 6.62 14.25
N TYR A 224 -0.08 6.68 13.10
CA TYR A 224 -0.71 6.58 11.79
C TYR A 224 -1.30 5.18 11.61
N VAL A 225 -2.56 5.06 11.21
CA VAL A 225 -3.17 3.77 10.83
C VAL A 225 -4.25 3.95 9.78
N GLY A 226 -4.13 3.25 8.65
CA GLY A 226 -5.14 3.25 7.58
C GLY A 226 -4.56 3.64 6.23
N LEU A 227 -5.45 4.03 5.31
CA LEU A 227 -5.09 4.53 3.98
C LEU A 227 -5.10 6.06 4.01
N GLY A 228 -3.93 6.69 3.95
CA GLY A 228 -3.81 8.14 3.76
C GLY A 228 -3.94 8.55 2.30
N ASP A 229 -3.90 9.85 2.04
CA ASP A 229 -3.87 10.42 0.70
C ASP A 229 -2.98 11.66 0.60
N VAL A 230 -2.52 11.92 -0.63
CA VAL A 230 -1.91 13.19 -1.01
C VAL A 230 -2.93 13.97 -1.83
N GLN A 231 -3.28 15.16 -1.35
CA GLN A 231 -4.13 16.11 -2.04
C GLN A 231 -3.22 17.10 -2.75
N VAL A 232 -3.45 17.30 -4.04
CA VAL A 232 -2.60 18.15 -4.87
C VAL A 232 -3.45 18.76 -5.97
N ASP A 233 -3.34 20.06 -6.14
CA ASP A 233 -3.89 20.72 -7.31
C ASP A 233 -2.96 20.46 -8.49
N TYR A 234 -3.53 20.07 -9.62
CA TYR A 234 -2.76 19.72 -10.80
C TYR A 234 -3.37 20.30 -12.08
N VAL A 235 -2.50 20.51 -13.06
CA VAL A 235 -2.88 20.76 -14.46
C VAL A 235 -1.98 19.92 -15.33
N GLN A 236 -2.57 19.15 -16.24
CA GLN A 236 -1.83 18.24 -17.10
C GLN A 236 -2.11 18.50 -18.58
N THR A 237 -1.04 18.44 -19.37
CA THR A 237 -1.09 18.50 -20.84
C THR A 237 -0.30 17.36 -21.46
N GLY A 238 -0.67 16.94 -22.67
CA GLY A 238 -0.08 15.76 -23.33
C GLY A 238 -0.96 14.53 -23.24
N VAL A 239 -0.38 13.35 -23.46
CA VAL A 239 -1.17 12.11 -23.67
C VAL A 239 -1.69 11.53 -22.37
N THR A 240 -0.79 11.28 -21.41
CA THR A 240 -1.09 10.77 -20.08
C THR A 240 0.08 11.10 -19.17
N ALA A 241 -0.18 11.34 -17.90
CA ALA A 241 0.86 11.51 -16.88
C ALA A 241 0.71 10.43 -15.79
N GLN A 242 1.72 10.34 -14.94
CA GLN A 242 1.70 9.52 -13.74
C GLN A 242 2.22 10.39 -12.60
N LEU A 243 1.56 10.35 -11.46
CA LEU A 243 2.07 10.96 -10.24
C LEU A 243 2.28 9.85 -9.22
N ASP A 244 3.51 9.74 -8.76
CA ASP A 244 3.93 8.82 -7.71
C ASP A 244 4.27 9.60 -6.46
N ALA A 245 3.93 9.02 -5.31
CA ALA A 245 4.20 9.60 -4.00
C ALA A 245 4.98 8.61 -3.14
N ARG A 246 6.03 9.09 -2.47
CA ARG A 246 6.66 8.39 -1.34
C ARG A 246 6.57 9.26 -0.10
N VAL A 247 6.18 8.64 1.01
CA VAL A 247 6.11 9.27 2.32
C VAL A 247 7.16 8.63 3.21
N TRP A 248 8.00 9.47 3.81
CA TRP A 248 9.12 9.05 4.64
C TRP A 248 9.01 9.60 6.05
N ASP A 249 9.38 8.77 7.02
CA ASP A 249 9.63 9.18 8.39
C ASP A 249 11.12 9.47 8.56
N VAL A 250 11.45 10.73 8.85
CA VAL A 250 12.81 11.25 8.93
C VAL A 250 13.19 11.47 10.39
N ALA A 251 14.11 10.64 10.87
CA ALA A 251 14.66 10.74 12.21
C ALA A 251 15.55 12.00 12.38
N PRO A 252 15.81 12.46 13.61
CA PRO A 252 16.67 13.62 13.87
C PRO A 252 18.09 13.52 13.29
N ASN A 253 18.58 12.30 13.08
CA ASN A 253 19.88 12.03 12.46
C ASN A 253 19.86 12.13 10.92
N GLY A 254 18.70 12.42 10.31
CA GLY A 254 18.50 12.52 8.86
C GLY A 254 18.17 11.21 8.15
N THR A 255 18.14 10.07 8.84
CA THR A 255 17.71 8.80 8.24
C THR A 255 16.23 8.86 7.90
N ALA A 256 15.89 8.63 6.63
CA ALA A 256 14.52 8.66 6.13
C ALA A 256 14.06 7.23 5.77
N ILE A 257 13.06 6.72 6.49
CA ILE A 257 12.50 5.38 6.28
C ILE A 257 11.18 5.50 5.52
N LEU A 258 10.98 4.66 4.51
CA LEU A 258 9.75 4.62 3.73
C LEU A 258 8.60 4.11 4.60
N VAL A 259 7.58 4.94 4.80
CA VAL A 259 6.36 4.62 5.56
C VAL A 259 5.29 4.05 4.66
N THR A 260 5.03 4.73 3.54
CA THR A 260 4.02 4.33 2.56
C THR A 260 4.36 5.00 1.23
N ARG A 261 3.74 4.50 0.17
CA ARG A 261 3.76 5.11 -1.16
C ARG A 261 2.38 5.11 -1.78
N GLY A 262 2.23 5.71 -2.95
CA GLY A 262 1.04 5.63 -3.76
C GLY A 262 1.33 6.05 -5.20
N THR A 263 0.42 5.73 -6.10
CA THR A 263 0.54 6.12 -7.52
C THR A 263 -0.84 6.43 -8.09
N TYR A 264 -0.87 7.36 -9.04
CA TYR A 264 -2.07 7.70 -9.79
C TYR A 264 -1.72 7.96 -11.25
N ARG A 265 -2.51 7.37 -12.16
CA ARG A 265 -2.39 7.61 -13.59
C ARG A 265 -3.43 8.62 -14.04
N ILE A 266 -2.95 9.73 -14.59
CA ILE A 266 -3.76 10.84 -15.09
C ILE A 266 -4.02 10.60 -16.58
N ASP A 267 -5.29 10.53 -16.96
CA ASP A 267 -5.73 10.20 -18.31
C ASP A 267 -6.71 11.25 -18.87
N PRO A 268 -6.23 12.20 -19.70
CA PRO A 268 -7.06 13.16 -20.42
C PRO A 268 -8.24 12.56 -21.17
N ALA A 269 -8.13 11.33 -21.68
CA ALA A 269 -9.22 10.68 -22.38
C ALA A 269 -10.40 10.34 -21.45
N LYS A 270 -10.18 10.34 -20.14
CA LYS A 270 -11.21 10.22 -19.09
C LYS A 270 -11.66 11.56 -18.51
N GLY A 271 -11.12 12.67 -19.00
CA GLY A 271 -11.41 14.02 -18.52
C GLY A 271 -10.42 14.55 -17.48
N ASP A 272 -9.33 13.82 -17.19
CA ASP A 272 -8.35 14.20 -16.17
C ASP A 272 -7.34 15.21 -16.75
N ILE A 273 -7.75 16.47 -16.88
CA ILE A 273 -6.89 17.55 -17.41
C ILE A 273 -6.44 18.55 -16.34
N GLY A 274 -7.05 18.52 -15.16
CA GLY A 274 -6.69 19.34 -14.01
C GLY A 274 -7.77 19.38 -12.92
N GLY A 275 -7.44 20.03 -11.80
CA GLY A 275 -8.28 20.12 -10.60
C GLY A 275 -7.52 19.61 -9.37
N THR A 276 -8.25 19.20 -8.32
CA THR A 276 -7.63 18.60 -7.13
C THR A 276 -7.61 17.09 -7.25
N LEU A 277 -6.42 16.51 -7.33
CA LEU A 277 -6.20 15.08 -7.25
C LEU A 277 -6.09 14.65 -5.79
N ARG A 278 -6.77 13.56 -5.42
CA ARG A 278 -6.51 12.81 -4.19
C ARG A 278 -5.82 11.51 -4.56
N LEU A 279 -4.49 11.51 -4.51
CA LEU A 279 -3.66 10.35 -4.78
C LEU A 279 -3.71 9.42 -3.56
N PRO A 280 -4.29 8.22 -3.67
CA PRO A 280 -4.41 7.30 -2.55
C PRO A 280 -3.05 6.66 -2.22
N LEU A 281 -2.71 6.62 -0.94
CA LEU A 281 -1.55 5.88 -0.44
C LEU A 281 -1.94 4.44 -0.13
N PHE A 282 -0.97 3.53 -0.22
CA PHE A 282 -1.16 2.11 0.07
C PHE A 282 -1.47 1.85 1.54
N GLY A 283 -1.11 2.75 2.44
CA GLY A 283 -1.45 2.67 3.84
C GLY A 283 -0.34 2.08 4.71
N ASN A 284 -0.42 2.31 6.01
CA ASN A 284 0.38 1.60 7.00
C ASN A 284 -0.30 1.69 8.36
N GLN A 285 0.17 0.91 9.34
CA GLN A 285 0.11 1.27 10.74
C GLN A 285 1.55 1.60 11.20
N TRP A 286 1.84 2.86 11.50
CA TRP A 286 3.19 3.36 11.74
C TRP A 286 3.25 4.29 12.95
N ASN A 287 4.26 4.10 13.80
CA ASN A 287 4.50 5.01 14.92
C ASN A 287 5.44 6.13 14.48
N ILE A 288 4.93 7.35 14.40
CA ILE A 288 5.74 8.54 14.16
C ILE A 288 6.26 9.01 15.53
N GLU A 289 7.58 9.00 15.70
CA GLU A 289 8.21 9.36 16.96
C GLU A 289 8.31 10.87 17.17
N LEU A 290 8.28 11.30 18.44
CA LEU A 290 8.61 12.67 18.82
C LEU A 290 9.99 13.07 18.25
N GLY A 291 10.08 14.27 17.68
CA GLY A 291 11.32 14.79 17.13
C GLY A 291 11.56 14.44 15.66
N HIS A 292 10.79 13.52 15.10
CA HIS A 292 10.86 13.17 13.69
C HIS A 292 10.18 14.22 12.80
N ARG A 293 10.38 14.09 11.49
CA ARG A 293 9.76 14.92 10.45
C ARG A 293 9.22 14.01 9.35
N ILE A 294 8.14 14.39 8.69
CA ILE A 294 7.56 13.63 7.58
C ILE A 294 7.96 14.27 6.26
N ARG A 295 8.67 13.52 5.42
CA ARG A 295 9.03 13.93 4.06
C ARG A 295 8.01 13.39 3.07
N ILE A 296 7.63 14.21 2.11
CA ILE A 296 6.91 13.77 0.91
C ILE A 296 7.80 13.99 -0.31
N ASP A 297 7.86 12.98 -1.16
CA ASP A 297 8.46 13.07 -2.48
C ASP A 297 7.40 12.79 -3.54
N LEU A 298 7.29 13.68 -4.55
CA LEU A 298 6.41 13.51 -5.70
C LEU A 298 7.22 13.53 -7.00
N SER A 299 6.97 12.55 -7.88
CA SER A 299 7.64 12.39 -9.19
C SER A 299 6.74 11.67 -10.19
N GLU A 300 7.14 11.61 -11.47
CA GLU A 300 6.55 10.68 -12.45
C GLU A 300 7.33 9.35 -12.57
N VAL A 301 8.26 9.10 -11.65
CA VAL A 301 9.20 7.97 -11.71
C VAL A 301 9.33 7.30 -10.34
N ASP A 302 8.86 6.05 -10.25
CA ASP A 302 9.06 5.08 -9.16
C ASP A 302 9.62 3.76 -9.75
N THR A 303 10.68 3.86 -10.56
CA THR A 303 11.31 2.70 -11.20
C THR A 303 12.29 2.02 -10.23
N PRO A 304 12.44 0.68 -10.20
CA PRO A 304 11.84 -0.32 -11.09
C PRO A 304 10.48 -0.86 -10.65
N TYR A 305 9.94 -0.40 -9.51
CA TYR A 305 8.68 -0.92 -8.99
C TYR A 305 7.50 -0.65 -9.94
N LEU A 306 7.36 0.60 -10.38
CA LEU A 306 6.38 1.01 -11.38
C LEU A 306 7.06 1.28 -12.71
N VAL A 307 6.42 0.84 -13.79
CA VAL A 307 6.86 1.16 -15.14
C VAL A 307 6.52 2.62 -15.43
N PRO A 308 7.51 3.50 -15.66
CA PRO A 308 7.22 4.91 -15.89
C PRO A 308 6.49 5.11 -17.22
N GLY A 309 5.68 6.17 -17.27
CA GLY A 309 5.07 6.66 -18.51
C GLY A 309 6.15 7.02 -19.54
N LYS A 310 5.92 6.67 -20.81
CA LYS A 310 6.84 6.93 -21.94
C LYS A 310 6.23 7.83 -23.02
N THR A 311 5.20 8.58 -22.64
CA THR A 311 4.46 9.45 -23.55
C THR A 311 4.68 10.89 -23.13
N PRO A 312 5.02 11.79 -24.06
CA PRO A 312 5.23 13.20 -23.74
C PRO A 312 4.04 13.80 -22.99
N ASN A 313 4.36 14.47 -21.90
CA ASN A 313 3.41 15.17 -21.06
C ASN A 313 4.10 16.36 -20.34
N THR A 314 3.27 17.22 -19.77
CA THR A 314 3.68 18.17 -18.73
C THR A 314 2.64 18.12 -17.62
N LEU A 315 3.10 17.92 -16.39
CA LEU A 315 2.29 17.88 -15.19
C LEU A 315 2.75 18.99 -14.24
N ASN A 316 1.89 19.98 -14.02
CA ASN A 316 2.14 21.03 -13.02
C ASN A 316 1.36 20.68 -11.76
N ILE A 317 2.00 20.83 -10.60
CA ILE A 317 1.40 20.58 -9.29
C ILE A 317 1.53 21.78 -8.36
N SER A 318 0.54 21.99 -7.50
CA SER A 318 0.53 22.99 -6.43
C SER A 318 -0.34 22.54 -5.24
N ASP A 319 -0.38 23.35 -4.17
CA ASP A 319 -1.30 23.17 -3.04
C ASP A 319 -1.26 21.77 -2.41
N ILE A 320 -0.03 21.31 -2.15
CA ILE A 320 0.26 19.93 -1.77
C ILE A 320 -0.04 19.73 -0.28
N ARG A 321 -0.87 18.72 0.01
CA ARG A 321 -1.23 18.33 1.37
C ARG A 321 -1.16 16.83 1.55
N LEU A 322 -0.47 16.38 2.59
CA LEU A 322 -0.51 15.00 3.05
C LEU A 322 -1.57 14.85 4.13
N VAL A 323 -2.45 13.86 4.02
CA VAL A 323 -3.48 13.53 5.01
C VAL A 323 -3.31 12.08 5.43
N LEU A 324 -3.01 11.88 6.72
CA LEU A 324 -2.81 10.56 7.33
C LEU A 324 -3.88 10.31 8.40
N PRO A 325 -4.66 9.21 8.33
CA PRO A 325 -5.56 8.80 9.41
C PRO A 325 -4.78 8.38 10.66
N THR A 326 -5.14 8.90 11.84
CA THR A 326 -4.43 8.61 13.09
C THR A 326 -5.30 7.83 14.05
N ARG A 327 -4.69 6.99 14.90
CA ARG A 327 -5.41 6.24 15.93
C ARG A 327 -6.04 7.18 16.95
N GLU A 328 -5.31 8.21 17.34
CA GLU A 328 -5.73 9.21 18.32
C GLU A 328 -6.94 9.97 17.79
N ALA A 329 -7.93 10.23 18.65
CA ALA A 329 -9.11 11.01 18.31
C ALA A 329 -8.83 12.52 18.29
N THR A 330 -7.83 12.96 17.53
CA THR A 330 -7.37 14.35 17.44
C THR A 330 -7.10 14.73 15.99
N THR A 331 -7.41 15.97 15.62
CA THR A 331 -6.96 16.57 14.36
C THR A 331 -5.67 17.33 14.61
N LEU A 332 -4.60 16.91 13.95
CA LEU A 332 -3.28 17.53 13.99
C LEU A 332 -3.02 18.23 12.65
N THR A 333 -2.39 19.39 12.70
CA THR A 333 -1.97 20.12 11.50
C THR A 333 -0.55 20.60 11.69
N PHE A 334 0.29 20.29 10.71
CA PHE A 334 1.69 20.68 10.66
C PHE A 334 1.97 21.48 9.40
N ALA A 335 2.89 22.43 9.49
CA ALA A 335 3.45 23.12 8.34
C ALA A 335 4.59 22.32 7.73
N GLY A 336 4.79 22.45 6.42
CA GLY A 336 5.93 21.93 5.69
C GLY A 336 6.82 23.03 5.12
N SER A 337 8.01 22.62 4.70
CA SER A 337 8.96 23.45 3.95
C SER A 337 9.48 22.64 2.76
N GLN A 338 9.41 23.21 1.55
CA GLN A 338 9.99 22.59 0.37
C GLN A 338 11.52 22.54 0.52
N THR A 339 12.11 21.42 0.11
CA THR A 339 13.55 21.22 0.06
C THR A 339 14.01 21.26 -1.38
N SER A 340 14.90 22.18 -1.72
CA SER A 340 15.47 22.28 -3.08
C SER A 340 16.61 21.27 -3.26
N ALA A 341 16.68 20.69 -4.47
CA ALA A 341 17.77 19.81 -4.90
C ALA A 341 19.12 20.53 -5.01
#